data_AF-A0A6L7S818-F1
#
_entry.id   AF-A0A6L7S818-F1
#
_cell.length_a   1.000
_cell.length_b   1.000
_cell.length_c   1.000
_cell.angle_alpha   90.00
_cell.angle_beta   90.00
_cell.angle_gamma   90.00
#
_symmetry.space_group_name_H-M   'P 1'
#
loop_
_entity.id
_entity.type
_entity.pdbx_description
1 polymer ?
#
loop_
_entity_poly.entity_id
_entity_poly.type
_entity_poly.pdbx_seq_one_letter_code
_entity_poly.pdbx_strand_id
1 'polypeptide(L)'
;MRAPSKRKCTDRELDLASAKCLAEFHDCLHEARHDPLSIDRRLGSARHFLVWLRRSGIPLGGIDDAVLRRFRDHDCTCPRHPNGGALYKRHAPRPQESLGHVQQFVRFLETSGRTRHPGEIETGHRLLQEFEEWVASEGHTPRMVANYCGTARHLLIWLHRCRIHMKHLTSDTLESFLEHDCLCPGKFLGLASTASDGTVSSTRKFVRFLASRGVVPEAHIVRRKPLNPDLQAFHAWLRQSRGVSETTVRKYDREVSGLLHGLGNNPAKYDAALVRKVLLRRFAEISKSHAQRLVSVMRVYLRFLSSTGQCSASLVGAVPKSGVWRLATLPRYLPAEDLEKVIASCDGTRPADIRDRAILLLLARLGLRASDVRLLQLGDIDWCNSELHVCGKSRRSVRLPLPQDAGDALLAYIERARARVGEQAVFLRSCAPYRPFPHSTTISCIVHKAFQRAGVSSPGGQGAHVLRHSAATMLLRSGASLDTVGALLRHESVTTTAIYAKVDLAMLREVAQPWAGDVR
;
A
#
# COMPACT_ATOMS: atom_id res chain seq x y z
N MET A 1 65.24 2.75 33.86
CA MET A 1 64.50 4.00 33.52
C MET A 1 63.74 3.78 32.21
N ARG A 2 62.40 3.60 32.27
CA ARG A 2 61.57 3.46 31.06
C ARG A 2 61.37 4.86 30.44
N ALA A 3 61.70 4.98 29.15
CA ALA A 3 61.54 6.21 28.37
C ALA A 3 60.08 6.71 28.37
N PRO A 4 59.85 8.04 28.30
CA PRO A 4 58.50 8.59 28.33
C PRO A 4 57.74 8.24 27.04
N SER A 5 56.54 7.69 27.22
CA SER A 5 55.54 7.47 26.18
C SER A 5 55.36 8.74 25.35
N LYS A 6 55.67 8.66 24.05
CA LYS A 6 55.43 9.74 23.08
C LYS A 6 53.93 10.06 23.06
N ARG A 7 53.53 11.15 23.72
CA ARG A 7 52.20 11.76 23.58
C ARG A 7 51.90 11.95 22.09
N LYS A 8 50.84 11.30 21.58
CA LYS A 8 50.45 11.31 20.16
C LYS A 8 50.09 12.77 19.78
N CYS A 9 50.62 13.30 18.68
CA CYS A 9 50.52 14.72 18.25
C CYS A 9 49.11 15.34 18.30
N THR A 10 48.06 14.51 18.19
CA THR A 10 46.64 14.90 18.31
C THR A 10 46.15 15.17 19.74
N ASP A 11 46.88 14.78 20.79
CA ASP A 11 46.48 15.02 22.19
C ASP A 11 46.69 16.49 22.62
N ARG A 12 47.45 17.30 21.86
CA ARG A 12 47.63 18.74 22.12
C ARG A 12 46.42 19.60 21.76
N GLU A 13 45.50 19.09 20.92
CA GLU A 13 44.31 19.82 20.46
C GLU A 13 43.04 19.50 21.29
N LEU A 14 43.12 18.57 22.25
CA LEU A 14 42.01 18.24 23.14
C LEU A 14 42.05 19.11 24.41
N ASP A 15 40.89 19.52 24.90
CA ASP A 15 40.80 20.08 26.25
C ASP A 15 40.89 18.97 27.30
N LEU A 16 41.12 19.37 28.55
CA LEU A 16 41.27 18.44 29.67
C LEU A 16 40.03 17.54 29.85
N ALA A 17 38.84 18.07 29.58
CA ALA A 17 37.57 17.35 29.67
C ALA A 17 37.47 16.24 28.60
N SER A 18 37.86 16.52 27.36
CA SER A 18 37.85 15.59 26.24
C SER A 18 38.91 14.51 26.40
N ALA A 19 40.08 14.85 26.95
CA ALA A 19 41.12 13.87 27.28
C ALA A 19 40.67 12.90 28.38
N LYS A 20 39.99 13.41 29.42
CA LYS A 20 39.39 12.58 30.47
C LYS A 20 38.30 11.65 29.92
N CYS A 21 37.44 12.14 29.03
CA CYS A 21 36.41 11.32 28.38
C CYS A 21 37.00 10.15 27.58
N LEU A 22 38.13 10.36 26.88
CA LEU A 22 38.78 9.30 26.12
C LEU A 22 39.39 8.22 27.03
N ALA A 23 39.91 8.60 28.20
CA ALA A 23 40.43 7.65 29.18
C ALA A 23 39.30 6.78 29.75
N GLU A 24 38.19 7.38 30.16
CA GLU A 24 37.03 6.64 30.65
C GLU A 24 36.42 5.72 29.56
N PHE A 25 36.42 6.17 28.30
CA PHE A 25 35.99 5.32 27.18
C PHE A 25 36.96 4.16 26.92
N HIS A 26 38.27 4.37 27.07
CA HIS A 26 39.26 3.30 26.98
C HIS A 26 38.98 2.21 28.02
N ASP A 27 38.74 2.60 29.27
CA ASP A 27 38.48 1.66 30.37
C ASP A 27 37.18 0.86 30.13
N CYS A 28 36.12 1.54 29.68
CA CYS A 28 34.87 0.88 29.27
C CYS A 28 35.06 -0.16 28.15
N LEU A 29 35.91 0.13 27.15
CA LEU A 29 36.20 -0.83 26.08
C LEU A 29 37.04 -2.02 26.57
N HIS A 30 37.92 -1.78 27.55
CA HIS A 30 38.75 -2.81 28.17
C HIS A 30 37.90 -3.77 29.01
N GLU A 31 36.96 -3.25 29.80
CA GLU A 31 35.99 -4.02 30.57
C GLU A 31 35.08 -4.88 29.67
N ALA A 32 34.71 -4.34 28.50
CA ALA A 32 33.96 -5.07 27.48
C ALA A 32 34.77 -6.14 26.71
N ARG A 33 36.04 -6.39 27.10
CA ARG A 33 36.94 -7.41 26.53
C ARG A 33 37.21 -7.25 25.02
N HIS A 34 37.24 -6.02 24.52
CA HIS A 34 37.72 -5.78 23.16
C HIS A 34 39.23 -6.06 23.04
N ASP A 35 39.69 -6.53 21.89
CA ASP A 35 41.12 -6.76 21.66
C ASP A 35 41.90 -5.42 21.54
N PRO A 36 43.20 -5.38 21.88
CA PRO A 36 43.98 -4.14 21.94
C PRO A 36 44.02 -3.33 20.64
N LEU A 37 44.08 -4.00 19.48
CA LEU A 37 44.11 -3.32 18.18
C LEU A 37 42.77 -2.65 17.87
N SER A 38 41.68 -3.29 18.27
CA SER A 38 40.30 -2.84 18.13
C SER A 38 39.98 -1.66 19.06
N ILE A 39 40.54 -1.66 20.29
CA ILE A 39 40.50 -0.52 21.21
C ILE A 39 41.22 0.70 20.60
N ASP A 40 42.43 0.50 20.08
CA ASP A 40 43.24 1.60 19.55
C ASP A 40 42.58 2.28 18.32
N ARG A 41 41.90 1.50 17.46
CA ARG A 41 41.09 2.03 16.34
C ARG A 41 39.90 2.85 16.82
N ARG A 42 39.16 2.38 17.84
CA ARG A 42 38.01 3.09 18.40
C ARG A 42 38.41 4.41 19.04
N LEU A 43 39.50 4.41 19.81
CA LEU A 43 40.06 5.62 20.41
C LEU A 43 40.59 6.58 19.35
N GLY A 44 41.14 6.08 18.24
CA GLY A 44 41.50 6.89 17.08
C GLY A 44 40.31 7.65 16.50
N SER A 45 39.19 6.95 16.24
CA SER A 45 37.96 7.55 15.72
C SER A 45 37.30 8.51 16.72
N ALA A 46 37.19 8.14 17.99
CA ALA A 46 36.66 9.00 19.06
C ALA A 46 37.47 10.28 19.22
N ARG A 47 38.81 10.17 19.20
CA ARG A 47 39.71 11.32 19.27
C ARG A 47 39.50 12.26 18.09
N HIS A 48 39.40 11.73 16.88
CA HIS A 48 39.14 12.55 15.69
C HIS A 48 37.81 13.29 15.80
N PHE A 49 36.75 12.61 16.23
CA PHE A 49 35.45 13.22 16.41
C PHE A 49 35.46 14.37 17.43
N LEU A 50 36.15 14.21 18.56
CA LEU A 50 36.29 15.27 19.58
C LEU A 50 37.04 16.50 19.07
N VAL A 51 38.14 16.30 18.32
CA VAL A 51 38.89 17.39 17.69
C VAL A 51 37.99 18.14 16.69
N TRP A 52 37.22 17.42 15.88
CA TRP A 52 36.30 18.01 14.92
C TRP A 52 35.16 18.80 15.60
N LEU A 53 34.56 18.27 16.68
CA LEU A 53 33.54 18.97 17.46
C LEU A 53 34.07 20.31 17.99
N ARG A 54 35.28 20.29 18.55
CA ARG A 54 35.95 21.49 19.07
C ARG A 54 36.19 22.53 17.97
N ARG A 55 36.74 22.12 16.83
CA ARG A 55 36.95 23.01 15.67
C ARG A 55 35.64 23.57 15.10
N SER A 56 34.55 22.82 15.24
CA SER A 56 33.22 23.21 14.77
C SER A 56 32.43 24.04 15.79
N GLY A 57 32.98 24.29 16.98
CA GLY A 57 32.30 25.02 18.06
C GLY A 57 31.10 24.28 18.67
N ILE A 58 31.08 22.94 18.58
CA ILE A 58 29.94 22.13 19.04
C ILE A 58 30.27 21.53 20.41
N PRO A 59 29.54 21.90 21.49
CA PRO A 59 29.76 21.31 22.81
C PRO A 59 29.29 19.85 22.86
N LEU A 60 29.84 19.05 23.78
CA LEU A 60 29.45 17.63 23.94
C LEU A 60 27.94 17.44 24.18
N GLY A 61 27.30 18.38 24.88
CA GLY A 61 25.84 18.38 25.09
C GLY A 61 25.00 18.61 23.82
N GLY A 62 25.59 19.20 22.78
CA GLY A 62 24.94 19.55 21.52
C GLY A 62 25.05 18.50 20.42
N ILE A 63 25.60 17.31 20.70
CA ILE A 63 25.76 16.25 19.71
C ILE A 63 24.39 15.65 19.33
N ASP A 64 23.95 15.78 18.08
CA ASP A 64 22.75 15.14 17.54
C ASP A 64 23.02 14.47 16.17
N ASP A 65 22.00 13.89 15.53
CA ASP A 65 22.18 13.23 14.23
C ASP A 65 22.59 14.20 13.10
N ALA A 66 22.22 15.48 13.18
CA ALA A 66 22.67 16.50 12.22
C ALA A 66 24.17 16.77 12.37
N VAL A 67 24.68 16.82 13.61
CA VAL A 67 26.11 16.90 13.91
C VAL A 67 26.86 15.67 13.38
N LEU A 68 26.30 14.47 13.56
CA LEU A 68 26.92 13.24 13.04
C LEU A 68 26.93 13.18 11.50
N ARG A 69 25.90 13.69 10.82
CA ARG A 69 25.90 13.83 9.35
C ARG A 69 26.94 14.84 8.89
N ARG A 70 27.02 16.01 9.54
CA ARG A 70 28.07 17.00 9.28
C ARG A 70 29.47 16.42 9.48
N PHE A 71 29.68 15.60 10.51
CA PHE A 71 30.94 14.88 10.71
C PHE A 71 31.17 13.77 9.68
N ARG A 72 30.14 13.09 9.20
CA ARG A 72 30.33 12.10 8.12
C ARG A 72 30.80 12.77 6.82
N ASP A 73 30.21 13.92 6.52
CA ASP A 73 30.36 14.57 5.21
C ASP A 73 31.47 15.65 5.20
N HIS A 74 32.16 15.88 6.33
CA HIS A 74 33.22 16.89 6.41
C HIS A 74 34.47 16.55 5.59
N ASP A 75 35.12 17.61 5.11
CA ASP A 75 36.48 17.54 4.59
C ASP A 75 37.47 17.57 5.74
N CYS A 76 38.10 16.42 6.01
CA CYS A 76 39.03 16.25 7.12
C CYS A 76 40.31 17.06 6.90
N THR A 77 40.60 17.98 7.83
CA THR A 77 41.81 18.82 7.86
C THR A 77 42.71 18.50 9.06
N CYS A 78 42.61 17.28 9.62
CA CYS A 78 43.36 16.89 10.81
C CYS A 78 44.83 16.54 10.49
N PRO A 79 45.81 16.97 11.31
CA PRO A 79 47.25 16.82 11.03
C PRO A 79 47.76 15.37 10.97
N ARG A 80 46.95 14.39 11.40
CA ARG A 80 47.25 12.95 11.31
C ARG A 80 46.81 12.30 9.98
N HIS A 81 46.13 13.06 9.11
CA HIS A 81 45.60 12.60 7.82
C HIS A 81 45.95 13.61 6.71
N PRO A 82 47.23 13.70 6.30
CA PRO A 82 47.74 14.77 5.42
C PRO A 82 47.18 14.75 3.98
N ASN A 83 46.52 13.66 3.55
CA ASN A 83 45.86 13.56 2.24
C ASN A 83 44.35 13.83 2.36
N GLY A 84 43.96 14.97 2.96
CA GLY A 84 42.58 15.36 3.23
C GLY A 84 41.58 14.81 2.21
N GLY A 85 40.79 13.81 2.60
CA GLY A 85 39.91 13.13 1.66
C GLY A 85 39.22 11.90 2.23
N ALA A 86 37.98 12.09 2.64
CA ALA A 86 36.95 11.06 2.61
C ALA A 86 36.93 9.93 3.65
N LEU A 87 37.74 9.87 4.73
CA LEU A 87 37.67 8.74 5.71
C LEU A 87 36.26 8.33 6.17
N TYR A 88 35.36 9.30 6.31
CA TYR A 88 33.98 9.11 6.77
C TYR A 88 32.93 9.31 5.66
N LYS A 89 33.34 9.79 4.47
CA LYS A 89 32.42 10.02 3.35
C LYS A 89 31.90 8.69 2.79
N ARG A 90 30.69 8.71 2.23
CA ARG A 90 30.02 7.50 1.70
C ARG A 90 30.86 6.66 0.73
N HIS A 91 31.79 7.28 0.00
CA HIS A 91 32.66 6.63 -0.99
C HIS A 91 34.09 6.32 -0.49
N ALA A 92 34.35 6.40 0.82
CA ALA A 92 35.64 6.01 1.37
C ALA A 92 35.91 4.50 1.18
N PRO A 93 37.18 4.06 1.32
CA PRO A 93 37.50 2.64 1.34
C PRO A 93 36.86 1.87 2.52
N ARG A 94 36.71 2.51 3.70
CA ARG A 94 36.09 1.92 4.91
C ARG A 94 35.34 2.94 5.80
N PRO A 95 34.29 3.60 5.29
CA PRO A 95 33.59 4.65 6.02
C PRO A 95 32.70 4.09 7.14
N GLN A 96 32.20 2.87 6.94
CA GLN A 96 31.29 2.19 7.87
C GLN A 96 31.95 1.80 9.19
N GLU A 97 33.18 1.27 9.16
CA GLU A 97 33.94 0.91 10.38
C GLU A 97 34.25 2.16 11.21
N SER A 98 34.77 3.20 10.56
CA SER A 98 35.20 4.44 11.22
C SER A 98 34.02 5.19 11.85
N LEU A 99 32.89 5.29 11.13
CA LEU A 99 31.69 5.94 11.66
C LEU A 99 31.03 5.10 12.77
N GLY A 100 31.07 3.77 12.67
CA GLY A 100 30.59 2.86 13.72
C GLY A 100 31.33 3.05 15.05
N HIS A 101 32.64 3.28 15.02
CA HIS A 101 33.42 3.61 16.22
C HIS A 101 33.03 4.94 16.84
N VAL A 102 32.82 5.99 16.03
CA VAL A 102 32.36 7.30 16.52
C VAL A 102 30.99 7.18 17.18
N GLN A 103 30.09 6.40 16.59
CA GLN A 103 28.77 6.14 17.17
C GLN A 103 28.83 5.35 18.48
N GLN A 104 29.79 4.43 18.63
CA GLN A 104 30.02 3.74 19.91
C GLN A 104 30.48 4.73 20.99
N PHE A 105 31.36 5.67 20.63
CA PHE A 105 31.80 6.72 21.54
C PHE A 105 30.67 7.68 21.93
N VAL A 106 29.80 8.08 21.01
CA VAL A 106 28.63 8.92 21.31
C VAL A 106 27.68 8.22 22.29
N ARG A 107 27.45 6.89 22.12
CA ARG A 107 26.67 6.11 23.09
C ARG A 107 27.29 6.11 24.48
N PHE A 108 28.62 6.00 24.57
CA PHE A 108 29.32 6.14 25.83
C PHE A 108 29.09 7.54 26.47
N LEU A 109 29.11 8.61 25.67
CA LEU A 109 28.81 9.96 26.16
C LEU A 109 27.35 10.09 26.65
N GLU A 110 26.41 9.38 26.01
CA GLU A 110 25.00 9.34 26.42
C GLU A 110 24.84 8.59 27.75
N THR A 111 25.42 7.39 27.89
CA THR A 111 25.30 6.57 29.09
C THR A 111 26.03 7.15 30.30
N SER A 112 27.09 7.93 30.06
CA SER A 112 27.81 8.67 31.11
C SER A 112 27.18 10.02 31.47
N GLY A 113 26.04 10.39 30.86
CA GLY A 113 25.32 11.64 31.13
C GLY A 113 26.01 12.91 30.60
N ARG A 114 27.05 12.76 29.76
CA ARG A 114 27.86 13.87 29.21
C ARG A 114 27.21 14.52 27.98
N THR A 115 26.22 13.86 27.38
CA THR A 115 25.32 14.45 26.39
C THR A 115 23.88 14.07 26.70
N ARG A 116 22.92 14.91 26.30
CA ARG A 116 21.50 14.65 26.59
C ARG A 116 21.06 13.34 25.93
N HIS A 117 20.53 12.45 26.76
CA HIS A 117 19.90 11.20 26.36
C HIS A 117 18.38 11.43 26.24
N PRO A 118 17.75 11.21 25.07
CA PRO A 118 16.29 11.09 24.99
C PRO A 118 15.94 9.72 25.56
N GLY A 119 15.38 9.65 26.76
CA GLY A 119 15.26 8.44 27.59
C GLY A 119 14.30 7.35 27.09
N GLU A 120 14.60 6.67 25.98
CA GLU A 120 13.66 5.67 25.42
C GLU A 120 14.26 4.30 25.09
N ILE A 121 15.51 3.98 25.46
CA ILE A 121 16.08 2.66 25.15
C ILE A 121 15.29 1.56 25.87
N GLU A 122 15.06 1.65 27.18
CA GLU A 122 14.39 0.61 27.96
C GLU A 122 12.89 0.46 27.61
N THR A 123 12.18 1.59 27.51
CA THR A 123 10.79 1.64 27.05
C THR A 123 10.63 1.06 25.64
N GLY A 124 11.58 1.36 24.74
CA GLY A 124 11.62 0.79 23.40
C GLY A 124 11.82 -0.73 23.39
N HIS A 125 12.64 -1.29 24.29
CA HIS A 125 12.82 -2.74 24.41
C HIS A 125 11.54 -3.45 24.85
N ARG A 126 10.85 -2.93 25.87
CA ARG A 126 9.56 -3.48 26.31
C ARG A 126 8.52 -3.44 25.20
N LEU A 127 8.40 -2.30 24.51
CA LEU A 127 7.46 -2.15 23.39
C LEU A 127 7.78 -3.10 22.22
N LEU A 128 9.05 -3.44 21.99
CA LEU A 128 9.44 -4.42 20.97
C LEU A 128 9.02 -5.84 21.36
N GLN A 129 9.13 -6.23 22.63
CA GLN A 129 8.66 -7.54 23.11
C GLN A 129 7.14 -7.64 23.00
N GLU A 130 6.42 -6.63 23.50
CA GLU A 130 4.96 -6.57 23.36
C GLU A 130 4.52 -6.54 21.89
N PHE A 131 5.27 -5.87 21.02
CA PHE A 131 5.00 -5.86 19.59
C PHE A 131 5.21 -7.24 18.96
N GLU A 132 6.28 -7.94 19.34
CA GLU A 132 6.56 -9.29 18.86
C GLU A 132 5.42 -10.25 19.20
N GLU A 133 4.98 -10.24 20.46
CA GLU A 133 3.82 -11.01 20.94
C GLU A 133 2.54 -10.61 20.19
N TRP A 134 2.31 -9.31 20.01
CA TRP A 134 1.14 -8.80 19.29
C TRP A 134 1.12 -9.26 17.83
N VAL A 135 2.24 -9.18 17.12
CA VAL A 135 2.34 -9.67 15.73
C VAL A 135 2.21 -11.19 15.69
N ALA A 136 2.80 -11.92 16.63
CA ALA A 136 2.65 -13.38 16.71
C ALA A 136 1.19 -13.78 16.92
N SER A 137 0.45 -13.08 17.78
CA SER A 137 -0.97 -13.33 18.08
C SER A 137 -1.90 -13.19 16.86
N GLU A 138 -1.51 -12.42 15.85
CA GLU A 138 -2.26 -12.30 14.60
C GLU A 138 -2.06 -13.50 13.63
N GLY A 139 -1.17 -14.43 13.97
CA GLY A 139 -0.88 -15.63 13.17
C GLY A 139 0.18 -15.44 12.08
N HIS A 140 1.06 -14.45 12.20
CA HIS A 140 2.18 -14.29 11.26
C HIS A 140 3.22 -15.40 11.45
N THR A 141 3.91 -15.77 10.36
CA THR A 141 5.01 -16.73 10.44
C THR A 141 6.20 -16.15 11.24
N PRO A 142 7.03 -16.98 11.91
CA PRO A 142 8.18 -16.49 12.67
C PRO A 142 9.11 -15.59 11.86
N ARG A 143 9.30 -15.89 10.56
CA ARG A 143 10.07 -15.05 9.65
C ARG A 143 9.44 -13.67 9.44
N MET A 144 8.12 -13.57 9.28
CA MET A 144 7.44 -12.29 9.15
C MET A 144 7.49 -11.49 10.46
N VAL A 145 7.30 -12.15 11.60
CA VAL A 145 7.46 -11.53 12.93
C VAL A 145 8.86 -10.92 13.06
N ALA A 146 9.91 -11.68 12.78
CA ALA A 146 11.29 -11.19 12.84
C ALA A 146 11.56 -9.99 11.89
N ASN A 147 10.94 -9.98 10.70
CA ASN A 147 11.03 -8.86 9.77
C ASN A 147 10.34 -7.61 10.32
N TYR A 148 9.12 -7.75 10.85
CA TYR A 148 8.39 -6.64 11.47
C TYR A 148 9.14 -6.07 12.66
N CYS A 149 9.59 -6.93 13.59
CA CYS A 149 10.39 -6.52 14.75
C CYS A 149 11.72 -5.89 14.32
N GLY A 150 12.33 -6.36 13.23
CA GLY A 150 13.52 -5.75 12.63
C GLY A 150 13.29 -4.31 12.18
N THR A 151 12.20 -4.02 11.48
CA THR A 151 11.84 -2.66 11.06
C THR A 151 11.45 -1.77 12.26
N ALA A 152 10.70 -2.31 13.22
CA ALA A 152 10.34 -1.58 14.44
C ALA A 152 11.59 -1.16 15.24
N ARG A 153 12.54 -2.10 15.42
CA ARG A 153 13.83 -1.82 16.07
C ARG A 153 14.61 -0.76 15.32
N HIS A 154 14.60 -0.80 13.99
CA HIS A 154 15.26 0.22 13.17
C HIS A 154 14.65 1.60 13.40
N LEU A 155 13.32 1.73 13.40
CA LEU A 155 12.64 3.00 13.68
C LEU A 155 13.01 3.54 15.06
N LEU A 156 12.99 2.70 16.11
CA LEU A 156 13.33 3.13 17.47
C LEU A 156 14.78 3.61 17.59
N ILE A 157 15.72 2.89 16.97
CA ILE A 157 17.13 3.30 16.91
C ILE A 157 17.25 4.66 16.20
N TRP A 158 16.53 4.84 15.09
CA TRP A 158 16.56 6.09 14.35
C TRP A 158 15.96 7.27 15.14
N LEU A 159 14.80 7.05 15.79
CA LEU A 159 14.17 8.06 16.67
C LEU A 159 15.11 8.47 17.81
N HIS A 160 15.74 7.49 18.46
CA HIS A 160 16.75 7.72 19.50
C HIS A 160 17.89 8.61 18.98
N ARG A 161 18.45 8.29 17.81
CA ARG A 161 19.53 9.07 17.18
C ARG A 161 19.11 10.50 16.82
N CYS A 162 17.92 10.66 16.26
CA CYS A 162 17.37 11.96 15.89
C CYS A 162 16.83 12.76 17.07
N ARG A 163 16.88 12.21 18.29
CA ARG A 163 16.35 12.81 19.52
C ARG A 163 14.86 13.14 19.43
N ILE A 164 14.10 12.28 18.74
CA ILE A 164 12.65 12.43 18.57
C ILE A 164 11.96 11.48 19.55
N HIS A 165 11.24 12.04 20.52
CA HIS A 165 10.43 11.27 21.46
C HIS A 165 9.26 10.58 20.73
N MET A 166 8.94 9.33 21.07
CA MET A 166 7.90 8.54 20.36
C MET A 166 6.55 9.27 20.27
N LYS A 167 6.11 9.97 21.32
CA LYS A 167 4.89 10.81 21.31
C LYS A 167 4.83 11.88 20.21
N HIS A 168 5.99 12.29 19.67
CA HIS A 168 6.10 13.28 18.59
C HIS A 168 6.28 12.64 17.21
N LEU A 169 6.04 11.33 17.07
CA LEU A 169 5.97 10.67 15.76
C LEU A 169 4.85 11.29 14.92
N THR A 170 5.23 12.10 13.94
CA THR A 170 4.33 12.65 12.91
C THR A 170 4.52 11.95 11.56
N SER A 171 3.67 12.29 10.59
CA SER A 171 3.85 11.86 9.20
C SER A 171 5.22 12.29 8.64
N ASP A 172 5.66 13.51 8.95
CA ASP A 172 6.91 14.08 8.45
C ASP A 172 8.13 13.38 9.09
N THR A 173 8.02 13.01 10.36
CA THR A 173 9.01 12.17 11.04
C THR A 173 9.13 10.80 10.38
N LEU A 174 8.00 10.16 10.05
CA LEU A 174 7.99 8.87 9.38
C LEU A 174 8.52 8.96 7.94
N GLU A 175 8.23 10.04 7.22
CA GLU A 175 8.78 10.28 5.89
C GLU A 175 10.30 10.48 5.94
N SER A 176 10.77 11.30 6.89
CA SER A 176 12.19 11.46 7.18
C SER A 176 12.85 10.12 7.48
N PHE A 177 12.20 9.24 8.24
CA PHE A 177 12.69 7.87 8.47
C PHE A 177 12.70 7.01 7.20
N LEU A 178 11.74 7.14 6.31
CA LEU A 178 11.69 6.33 5.09
C LEU A 178 12.69 6.80 4.02
N GLU A 179 13.17 8.03 4.13
CA GLU A 179 14.08 8.68 3.18
C GLU A 179 15.50 8.89 3.72
N HIS A 180 15.77 8.55 4.99
CA HIS A 180 17.06 8.82 5.58
C HIS A 180 18.18 7.94 4.99
N ASP A 181 19.36 8.54 4.85
CA ASP A 181 20.60 7.80 4.66
C ASP A 181 20.91 6.99 5.93
N CYS A 182 20.81 5.67 5.84
CA CYS A 182 20.85 4.82 7.03
C CYS A 182 22.25 4.71 7.64
N LEU A 183 22.44 5.42 8.76
CA LEU A 183 23.61 5.35 9.62
C LEU A 183 23.34 4.53 10.90
N CYS A 184 22.23 3.81 10.96
CA CYS A 184 21.87 3.04 12.13
C CYS A 184 22.83 1.84 12.32
N PRO A 185 23.24 1.53 13.57
CA PRO A 185 24.20 0.45 13.87
C PRO A 185 23.72 -0.95 13.45
N GLY A 186 24.68 -1.87 13.30
CA GLY A 186 24.42 -3.28 13.02
C GLY A 186 24.03 -3.52 11.56
N LYS A 187 23.05 -4.38 11.33
CA LYS A 187 22.57 -4.77 9.98
C LYS A 187 21.88 -3.65 9.20
N PHE A 188 21.72 -2.46 9.81
CA PHE A 188 21.03 -1.33 9.21
C PHE A 188 21.99 -0.37 8.48
N LEU A 189 23.29 -0.46 8.76
CA LEU A 189 24.29 0.45 8.22
C LEU A 189 24.40 0.33 6.70
N GLY A 190 24.17 1.45 5.98
CA GLY A 190 24.30 1.50 4.53
C GLY A 190 23.09 1.00 3.73
N LEU A 191 21.92 0.78 4.36
CA LEU A 191 20.68 0.60 3.60
C LEU A 191 20.44 1.79 2.66
N ALA A 192 19.90 1.50 1.46
CA ALA A 192 19.58 2.50 0.45
C ALA A 192 18.68 3.61 1.03
N SER A 193 18.86 4.83 0.54
CA SER A 193 18.13 6.03 0.99
C SER A 193 16.62 5.96 0.76
N THR A 194 16.14 4.98 -0.02
CA THR A 194 14.72 4.78 -0.31
C THR A 194 14.21 3.49 0.33
N ALA A 195 13.24 3.64 1.24
CA ALA A 195 12.57 2.50 1.86
C ALA A 195 11.77 1.68 0.83
N SER A 196 11.94 0.35 0.87
CA SER A 196 11.09 -0.57 0.11
C SER A 196 9.62 -0.50 0.56
N ASP A 197 8.68 -0.90 -0.30
CA ASP A 197 7.26 -1.05 0.07
C ASP A 197 7.05 -1.94 1.30
N GLY A 198 7.90 -2.95 1.47
CA GLY A 198 7.92 -3.82 2.64
C GLY A 198 8.28 -3.05 3.92
N THR A 199 9.29 -2.19 3.86
CA THR A 199 9.69 -1.31 4.97
C THR A 199 8.55 -0.37 5.34
N VAL A 200 7.90 0.28 4.36
CA VAL A 200 6.76 1.17 4.59
C VAL A 200 5.61 0.44 5.31
N SER A 201 5.28 -0.77 4.85
CA SER A 201 4.23 -1.61 5.44
C SER A 201 4.55 -2.02 6.88
N SER A 202 5.79 -2.45 7.12
CA SER A 202 6.28 -2.86 8.44
C SER A 202 6.32 -1.69 9.44
N THR A 203 6.81 -0.52 9.02
CA THR A 203 6.81 0.70 9.83
C THR A 203 5.38 1.07 10.21
N ARG A 204 4.45 1.08 9.26
CA ARG A 204 3.03 1.38 9.54
C ARG A 204 2.42 0.40 10.54
N LYS A 205 2.81 -0.89 10.48
CA LYS A 205 2.33 -1.90 11.42
C LYS A 205 2.79 -1.62 12.84
N PHE A 206 4.05 -1.21 13.02
CA PHE A 206 4.56 -0.82 14.33
C PHE A 206 3.91 0.46 14.86
N VAL A 207 3.74 1.49 14.02
CA VAL A 207 3.05 2.72 14.43
C VAL A 207 1.59 2.45 14.84
N ARG A 208 0.90 1.52 14.17
CA ARG A 208 -0.44 1.05 14.60
C ARG A 208 -0.43 0.41 15.97
N PHE A 209 0.56 -0.44 16.23
CA PHE A 209 0.73 -1.04 17.55
C PHE A 209 0.95 0.04 18.62
N LEU A 210 1.82 1.03 18.37
CA LEU A 210 2.04 2.15 19.27
C LEU A 210 0.75 2.95 19.52
N ALA A 211 -0.06 3.18 18.49
CA ALA A 211 -1.35 3.85 18.66
C ALA A 211 -2.35 3.02 19.46
N SER A 212 -2.40 1.69 19.26
CA SER A 212 -3.27 0.81 20.07
C SER A 212 -2.89 0.78 21.55
N ARG A 213 -1.64 1.12 21.88
CA ARG A 213 -1.13 1.26 23.26
C ARG A 213 -1.21 2.70 23.79
N GLY A 214 -1.79 3.64 23.02
CA GLY A 214 -1.90 5.05 23.40
C GLY A 214 -0.59 5.84 23.39
N VAL A 215 0.48 5.29 22.79
CA VAL A 215 1.80 5.94 22.76
C VAL A 215 1.85 7.05 21.71
N VAL A 216 1.15 6.88 20.59
CA VAL A 216 1.07 7.86 19.49
C VAL A 216 -0.38 8.10 19.05
N PRO A 217 -0.75 9.31 18.62
CA PRO A 217 -2.08 9.58 18.07
C PRO A 217 -2.35 8.75 16.80
N GLU A 218 -3.56 8.18 16.67
CA GLU A 218 -3.96 7.33 15.54
C GLU A 218 -3.90 8.06 14.18
N ALA A 219 -4.00 9.40 14.20
CA ALA A 219 -3.96 10.28 13.03
C ALA A 219 -2.66 10.17 12.20
N HIS A 220 -1.54 9.73 12.79
CA HIS A 220 -0.23 9.67 12.12
C HIS A 220 0.01 8.40 11.27
N ILE A 221 -0.93 7.46 11.23
CA ILE A 221 -0.74 6.13 10.62
C ILE A 221 -1.01 6.09 9.10
N VAL A 222 -1.66 7.13 8.56
CA VAL A 222 -2.40 6.99 7.31
C VAL A 222 -1.85 7.93 6.24
N ARG A 223 -0.89 7.45 5.44
CA ARG A 223 -0.72 7.89 4.04
C ARG A 223 -1.96 7.47 3.23
N ARG A 224 -3.14 7.99 3.55
CA ARG A 224 -4.15 8.23 2.52
C ARG A 224 -3.80 9.62 2.05
N LYS A 225 -3.42 9.76 0.77
CA LYS A 225 -3.28 11.08 0.17
C LYS A 225 -4.54 11.89 0.58
N PRO A 226 -4.38 13.02 1.28
CA PRO A 226 -5.53 13.82 1.65
C PRO A 226 -6.30 14.14 0.38
N LEU A 227 -7.63 14.17 0.50
CA LEU A 227 -8.46 14.68 -0.58
C LEU A 227 -8.01 16.10 -0.88
N ASN A 228 -8.14 16.54 -2.13
CA ASN A 228 -7.77 17.89 -2.49
C ASN A 228 -8.61 18.89 -1.67
N PRO A 229 -8.00 19.78 -0.86
CA PRO A 229 -8.73 20.75 -0.04
C PRO A 229 -9.59 21.69 -0.88
N ASP A 230 -9.14 22.04 -2.09
CA ASP A 230 -9.88 22.91 -3.02
C ASP A 230 -11.23 22.28 -3.45
N LEU A 231 -11.36 20.95 -3.30
CA LEU A 231 -12.56 20.19 -3.67
C LEU A 231 -13.41 19.82 -2.44
N GLN A 232 -13.17 20.38 -1.25
CA GLN A 232 -13.91 20.03 -0.03
C GLN A 232 -15.42 20.21 -0.18
N ALA A 233 -15.87 21.33 -0.76
CA ALA A 233 -17.29 21.59 -1.01
C ALA A 233 -17.89 20.57 -2.00
N PHE A 234 -17.13 20.19 -3.04
CA PHE A 234 -17.54 19.15 -3.98
C PHE A 234 -17.66 17.79 -3.31
N HIS A 235 -16.73 17.43 -2.41
CA HIS A 235 -16.78 16.19 -1.65
C HIS A 235 -17.98 16.14 -0.71
N ALA A 236 -18.32 17.24 -0.04
CA ALA A 236 -19.51 17.34 0.80
C ALA A 236 -20.78 17.15 -0.04
N TRP A 237 -20.89 17.85 -1.17
CA TRP A 237 -22.01 17.73 -2.10
C TRP A 237 -22.20 16.31 -2.65
N LEU A 238 -21.10 15.63 -3.00
CA LEU A 238 -21.15 14.22 -3.42
C LEU A 238 -21.71 13.30 -2.32
N ARG A 239 -21.36 13.54 -1.06
CA ARG A 239 -21.85 12.71 0.06
C ARG A 239 -23.30 13.01 0.39
N GLN A 240 -23.67 14.28 0.52
CA GLN A 240 -24.96 14.72 1.02
C GLN A 240 -26.04 14.67 -0.06
N SER A 241 -25.79 15.29 -1.22
CA SER A 241 -26.82 15.46 -2.26
C SER A 241 -26.91 14.26 -3.21
N ARG A 242 -25.82 13.50 -3.36
CA ARG A 242 -25.74 12.36 -4.31
C ARG A 242 -25.64 11.00 -3.64
N GLY A 243 -25.40 10.94 -2.33
CA GLY A 243 -25.29 9.69 -1.58
C GLY A 243 -24.20 8.74 -2.07
N VAL A 244 -23.12 9.23 -2.72
CA VAL A 244 -22.11 8.34 -3.30
C VAL A 244 -21.13 7.83 -2.25
N SER A 245 -20.72 6.57 -2.39
CA SER A 245 -19.70 5.93 -1.52
C SER A 245 -18.37 6.69 -1.47
N GLU A 246 -17.64 6.59 -0.35
CA GLU A 246 -16.31 7.20 -0.16
C GLU A 246 -15.27 6.78 -1.22
N THR A 247 -15.37 5.55 -1.73
CA THR A 247 -14.54 5.07 -2.85
C THR A 247 -14.82 5.83 -4.14
N THR A 248 -16.07 6.23 -4.37
CA THR A 248 -16.46 7.03 -5.52
C THR A 248 -16.02 8.49 -5.35
N VAL A 249 -16.13 9.05 -4.14
CA VAL A 249 -15.63 10.40 -3.82
C VAL A 249 -14.15 10.52 -4.15
N ARG A 250 -13.31 9.59 -3.66
CA ARG A 250 -11.85 9.58 -3.93
C ARG A 250 -11.52 9.41 -5.41
N LYS A 251 -12.32 8.62 -6.12
CA LYS A 251 -12.16 8.45 -7.55
C LYS A 251 -12.45 9.76 -8.29
N TYR A 252 -13.49 10.48 -7.88
CA TYR A 252 -13.87 11.75 -8.48
C TYR A 252 -12.84 12.84 -8.15
N ASP A 253 -12.41 12.93 -6.89
CA ASP A 253 -11.32 13.80 -6.41
C ASP A 253 -10.07 13.68 -7.28
N ARG A 254 -9.59 12.44 -7.52
CA ARG A 254 -8.40 12.20 -8.33
C ARG A 254 -8.53 12.72 -9.75
N GLU A 255 -9.66 12.43 -10.40
CA GLU A 255 -9.89 12.80 -11.80
C GLU A 255 -10.08 14.31 -11.92
N VAL A 256 -10.86 14.94 -11.03
CA VAL A 256 -11.08 16.39 -11.03
C VAL A 256 -9.79 17.14 -10.68
N SER A 257 -9.05 16.69 -9.67
CA SER A 257 -7.76 17.30 -9.31
C SER A 257 -6.76 17.27 -10.48
N GLY A 258 -6.76 16.20 -11.26
CA GLY A 258 -5.96 16.13 -12.49
C GLY A 258 -6.41 17.13 -13.57
N LEU A 259 -7.71 17.44 -13.63
CA LEU A 259 -8.27 18.43 -14.56
C LEU A 259 -8.02 19.88 -14.10
N LEU A 260 -7.96 20.14 -12.78
CA LEU A 260 -7.72 21.48 -12.24
C LEU A 260 -6.39 22.09 -12.70
N HIS A 261 -5.36 21.28 -12.98
CA HIS A 261 -4.10 21.78 -13.57
C HIS A 261 -4.32 22.50 -14.92
N GLY A 262 -5.30 22.06 -15.71
CA GLY A 262 -5.62 22.67 -17.00
C GLY A 262 -6.77 23.68 -16.94
N LEU A 263 -7.73 23.49 -16.03
CA LEU A 263 -8.89 24.38 -15.89
C LEU A 263 -8.59 25.61 -15.03
N GLY A 264 -7.66 25.51 -14.09
CA GLY A 264 -7.43 26.49 -13.03
C GLY A 264 -8.45 26.40 -11.89
N ASN A 265 -8.13 27.08 -10.79
CA ASN A 265 -8.90 27.03 -9.54
C ASN A 265 -10.08 28.01 -9.48
N ASN A 266 -10.33 28.81 -10.52
CA ASN A 266 -11.44 29.77 -10.57
C ASN A 266 -12.52 29.31 -11.58
N PRO A 267 -13.61 28.67 -11.11
CA PRO A 267 -14.69 28.20 -11.96
C PRO A 267 -15.41 29.28 -12.77
N ALA A 268 -15.41 30.54 -12.32
CA ALA A 268 -16.08 31.64 -13.02
C ALA A 268 -15.41 31.97 -14.36
N LYS A 269 -14.14 31.57 -14.54
CA LYS A 269 -13.39 31.72 -15.79
C LYS A 269 -13.57 30.55 -16.76
N TYR A 270 -14.35 29.54 -16.40
CA TYR A 270 -14.52 28.38 -17.26
C TYR A 270 -15.40 28.75 -18.46
N ASP A 271 -14.89 28.52 -19.66
CA ASP A 271 -15.65 28.60 -20.89
C ASP A 271 -15.65 27.24 -21.63
N ALA A 272 -16.44 27.16 -22.71
CA ALA A 272 -16.58 25.93 -23.48
C ALA A 272 -15.26 25.52 -24.17
N ALA A 273 -14.44 26.48 -24.58
CA ALA A 273 -13.17 26.22 -25.27
C ALA A 273 -12.14 25.61 -24.32
N LEU A 274 -12.03 26.16 -23.11
CA LEU A 274 -11.15 25.69 -22.06
C LEU A 274 -11.51 24.27 -21.63
N VAL A 275 -12.78 24.01 -21.34
CA VAL A 275 -13.25 22.67 -20.94
C VAL A 275 -12.92 21.63 -22.01
N ARG A 276 -13.17 21.93 -23.29
CA ARG A 276 -12.84 21.04 -24.41
C ARG A 276 -11.34 20.83 -24.55
N LYS A 277 -10.54 21.90 -24.50
CA LYS A 277 -9.08 21.85 -24.62
C LYS A 277 -8.47 20.93 -23.57
N VAL A 278 -8.86 21.09 -22.30
CA VAL A 278 -8.34 20.26 -21.20
C VAL A 278 -8.72 18.79 -21.37
N LEU A 279 -9.98 18.51 -21.71
CA LEU A 279 -10.43 17.13 -21.91
C LEU A 279 -9.76 16.44 -23.10
N LEU A 280 -9.64 17.13 -24.24
CA LEU A 280 -8.99 16.58 -25.44
C LEU A 280 -7.51 16.27 -25.18
N ARG A 281 -6.81 17.14 -24.44
CA ARG A 281 -5.43 16.88 -24.01
C ARG A 281 -5.35 15.61 -23.17
N ARG A 282 -6.24 15.46 -22.18
CA ARG A 282 -6.29 14.25 -21.34
C ARG A 282 -6.66 13.00 -22.14
N PHE A 283 -7.54 13.10 -23.14
CA PHE A 283 -7.94 11.97 -23.97
C PHE A 283 -6.80 11.39 -24.80
N ALA A 284 -5.83 12.22 -25.21
CA ALA A 284 -4.64 11.74 -25.93
C ALA A 284 -3.75 10.82 -25.09
N GLU A 285 -3.82 10.93 -23.75
CA GLU A 285 -2.94 10.21 -22.82
C GLU A 285 -3.59 8.98 -22.17
N ILE A 286 -4.91 8.78 -22.36
CA ILE A 286 -5.66 7.76 -21.64
C ILE A 286 -6.47 6.87 -22.58
N SER A 287 -6.78 5.65 -22.13
CA SER A 287 -7.65 4.74 -22.89
C SER A 287 -9.06 5.33 -23.12
N LYS A 288 -9.71 4.91 -24.21
CA LYS A 288 -11.11 5.31 -24.53
C LYS A 288 -12.08 5.07 -23.36
N SER A 289 -11.92 3.96 -22.65
CA SER A 289 -12.75 3.62 -21.48
C SER A 289 -12.55 4.58 -20.29
N HIS A 290 -11.31 5.07 -20.12
CA HIS A 290 -11.01 6.09 -19.12
C HIS A 290 -11.54 7.44 -19.57
N ALA A 291 -11.39 7.81 -20.83
CA ALA A 291 -11.96 9.04 -21.38
C ALA A 291 -13.48 9.14 -21.15
N GLN A 292 -14.26 8.08 -21.38
CA GLN A 292 -15.70 8.05 -21.08
C GLN A 292 -16.03 8.32 -19.61
N ARG A 293 -15.23 7.73 -18.71
CA ARG A 293 -15.37 7.93 -17.28
C ARG A 293 -15.00 9.36 -16.90
N LEU A 294 -13.94 9.92 -17.48
CA LEU A 294 -13.52 11.30 -17.26
C LEU A 294 -14.60 12.29 -17.72
N VAL A 295 -15.22 12.06 -18.87
CA VAL A 295 -16.42 12.79 -19.35
C VAL A 295 -17.53 12.76 -18.30
N SER A 296 -17.83 11.57 -17.75
CA SER A 296 -18.88 11.41 -16.74
C SER A 296 -18.57 12.17 -15.46
N VAL A 297 -17.32 12.10 -14.98
CA VAL A 297 -16.87 12.84 -13.79
C VAL A 297 -16.92 14.34 -14.03
N MET A 298 -16.44 14.82 -15.18
CA MET A 298 -16.44 16.24 -15.53
C MET A 298 -17.86 16.81 -15.58
N ARG A 299 -18.83 16.08 -16.16
CA ARG A 299 -20.23 16.51 -16.13
C ARG A 299 -20.80 16.59 -14.72
N VAL A 300 -20.42 15.67 -13.82
CA VAL A 300 -20.86 15.74 -12.42
C VAL A 300 -20.23 16.93 -11.70
N TYR A 301 -18.95 17.20 -11.95
CA TYR A 301 -18.26 18.35 -11.36
C TYR A 301 -18.85 19.69 -11.85
N LEU A 302 -19.09 19.84 -13.15
CA LEU A 302 -19.74 21.04 -13.71
C LEU A 302 -21.17 21.23 -13.19
N ARG A 303 -21.92 20.15 -12.97
CA ARG A 303 -23.26 20.23 -12.35
C ARG A 303 -23.19 20.68 -10.90
N PHE A 304 -22.18 20.24 -10.15
CA PHE A 304 -21.93 20.76 -8.82
C PHE A 304 -21.67 22.27 -8.87
N LEU A 305 -20.71 22.70 -9.69
CA LEU A 305 -20.37 24.12 -9.83
C LEU A 305 -21.57 24.97 -10.24
N SER A 306 -22.37 24.52 -11.21
CA SER A 306 -23.59 25.22 -11.63
C SER A 306 -24.65 25.24 -10.54
N SER A 307 -24.82 24.16 -9.77
CA SER A 307 -25.78 24.12 -8.65
C SER A 307 -25.40 25.07 -7.51
N THR A 308 -24.13 25.42 -7.40
CA THR A 308 -23.61 26.40 -6.44
C THR A 308 -23.42 27.80 -7.04
N GLY A 309 -23.90 28.05 -8.27
CA GLY A 309 -23.79 29.35 -8.94
C GLY A 309 -22.38 29.74 -9.40
N GLN A 310 -21.40 28.82 -9.37
CA GLN A 310 -19.99 29.13 -9.66
C GLN A 310 -19.65 29.12 -11.15
N CYS A 311 -20.48 28.51 -11.99
CA CYS A 311 -20.32 28.55 -13.45
C CYS A 311 -21.67 28.40 -14.17
N SER A 312 -21.70 28.73 -15.46
CA SER A 312 -22.91 28.54 -16.27
C SER A 312 -23.29 27.06 -16.42
N ALA A 313 -24.58 26.75 -16.31
CA ALA A 313 -25.10 25.40 -16.53
C ALA A 313 -24.89 24.90 -17.97
N SER A 314 -24.72 25.81 -18.94
CA SER A 314 -24.49 25.44 -20.35
C SER A 314 -23.16 24.72 -20.58
N LEU A 315 -22.17 24.89 -19.68
CA LEU A 315 -20.85 24.26 -19.80
C LEU A 315 -20.91 22.73 -19.74
N VAL A 316 -21.95 22.15 -19.14
CA VAL A 316 -22.17 20.70 -19.17
C VAL A 316 -22.28 20.19 -20.62
N GLY A 317 -22.86 21.01 -21.52
CA GLY A 317 -22.96 20.74 -22.95
C GLY A 317 -21.64 20.91 -23.72
N ALA A 318 -20.66 21.63 -23.16
CA ALA A 318 -19.33 21.76 -23.75
C ALA A 318 -18.52 20.46 -23.65
N VAL A 319 -18.85 19.58 -22.70
CA VAL A 319 -18.16 18.29 -22.50
C VAL A 319 -18.41 17.37 -23.70
N PRO A 320 -17.36 16.97 -24.45
CA PRO A 320 -17.50 16.14 -25.64
C PRO A 320 -18.30 14.88 -25.38
N LYS A 321 -19.10 14.46 -26.37
CA LYS A 321 -19.68 13.12 -26.38
C LYS A 321 -18.53 12.14 -26.68
N SER A 322 -18.38 11.11 -25.86
CA SER A 322 -17.45 10.04 -26.17
C SER A 322 -17.97 9.24 -27.36
N GLY A 323 -17.17 9.05 -28.41
CA GLY A 323 -17.50 8.23 -29.60
C GLY A 323 -17.57 6.72 -29.34
N VAL A 324 -17.88 6.30 -28.11
CA VAL A 324 -18.06 4.90 -27.74
C VAL A 324 -19.55 4.71 -27.51
N TRP A 325 -20.20 4.07 -28.48
CA TRP A 325 -21.62 3.80 -28.47
C TRP A 325 -21.97 2.70 -27.47
N ARG A 326 -23.12 2.84 -26.80
CA ARG A 326 -23.60 1.81 -25.88
C ARG A 326 -23.80 0.52 -26.68
N LEU A 327 -23.33 -0.61 -26.12
CA LEU A 327 -23.36 -1.93 -26.77
C LEU A 327 -22.48 -2.05 -28.04
N ALA A 328 -21.52 -1.16 -28.30
CA ALA A 328 -20.67 -1.25 -29.50
C ALA A 328 -19.81 -2.52 -29.57
N THR A 329 -19.60 -3.21 -28.45
CA THR A 329 -18.79 -4.43 -28.37
C THR A 329 -19.65 -5.63 -28.03
N LEU A 330 -19.29 -6.80 -28.57
CA LEU A 330 -19.84 -8.07 -28.13
C LEU A 330 -19.34 -8.38 -26.69
N PRO A 331 -20.21 -8.93 -25.81
CA PRO A 331 -19.77 -9.53 -24.56
C PRO A 331 -18.68 -10.56 -24.85
N ARG A 332 -17.54 -10.41 -24.19
CA ARG A 332 -16.50 -11.42 -24.21
C ARG A 332 -16.83 -12.45 -23.14
N TYR A 333 -16.86 -13.70 -23.52
CA TYR A 333 -17.12 -14.83 -22.63
C TYR A 333 -16.05 -15.89 -22.82
N LEU A 334 -15.97 -16.81 -21.87
CA LEU A 334 -15.08 -17.93 -21.88
C LEU A 334 -15.85 -19.19 -22.31
N PRO A 335 -15.31 -20.00 -23.25
CA PRO A 335 -15.87 -21.32 -23.56
C PRO A 335 -15.96 -22.21 -22.32
N ALA A 336 -16.91 -23.14 -22.30
CA ALA A 336 -17.13 -24.03 -21.15
C ALA A 336 -15.87 -24.85 -20.80
N GLU A 337 -15.17 -25.38 -21.81
CA GLU A 337 -13.92 -26.13 -21.63
C GLU A 337 -12.83 -25.30 -20.92
N ASP A 338 -12.67 -24.04 -21.30
CA ASP A 338 -11.66 -23.16 -20.72
C ASP A 338 -12.08 -22.70 -19.32
N LEU A 339 -13.38 -22.57 -19.07
CA LEU A 339 -13.91 -22.28 -17.75
C LEU A 339 -13.60 -23.42 -16.77
N GLU A 340 -13.82 -24.67 -17.17
CA GLU A 340 -13.47 -25.83 -16.35
C GLU A 340 -11.95 -25.95 -16.13
N LYS A 341 -11.11 -25.69 -17.14
CA LYS A 341 -9.64 -25.62 -16.96
C LYS A 341 -9.23 -24.57 -15.91
N VAL A 342 -9.87 -23.39 -15.95
CA VAL A 342 -9.59 -22.31 -14.98
C VAL A 342 -10.01 -22.73 -13.56
N ILE A 343 -11.16 -23.39 -13.40
CA ILE A 343 -11.61 -23.91 -12.10
C ILE A 343 -10.62 -24.99 -11.60
N ALA A 344 -10.27 -25.96 -12.45
CA ALA A 344 -9.36 -27.06 -12.13
C ALA A 344 -7.93 -26.58 -11.78
N SER A 345 -7.51 -25.40 -12.27
CA SER A 345 -6.22 -24.80 -11.91
C SER A 345 -6.06 -24.46 -10.42
N CYS A 346 -7.12 -24.65 -9.62
CA CYS A 346 -7.16 -24.42 -8.18
C CYS A 346 -7.40 -25.70 -7.35
N ASP A 347 -7.15 -26.90 -7.90
CA ASP A 347 -7.34 -28.18 -7.19
C ASP A 347 -6.18 -28.55 -6.23
N GLY A 348 -5.38 -27.58 -5.83
CA GLY A 348 -4.29 -27.77 -4.88
C GLY A 348 -4.75 -27.91 -3.42
N THR A 349 -3.86 -28.40 -2.55
CA THR A 349 -4.13 -28.58 -1.12
C THR A 349 -3.82 -27.35 -0.27
N ARG A 350 -3.19 -26.31 -0.84
CA ARG A 350 -2.85 -25.10 -0.08
C ARG A 350 -4.15 -24.37 0.27
N PRO A 351 -4.25 -23.73 1.46
CA PRO A 351 -5.43 -22.96 1.85
C PRO A 351 -5.84 -21.88 0.84
N ALA A 352 -4.88 -21.31 0.11
CA ALA A 352 -5.15 -20.36 -0.97
C ALA A 352 -5.82 -21.00 -2.19
N ASP A 353 -5.44 -22.23 -2.57
CA ASP A 353 -5.99 -22.92 -3.74
C ASP A 353 -7.45 -23.32 -3.47
N ILE A 354 -7.72 -23.93 -2.30
CA ILE A 354 -9.07 -24.29 -1.85
C ILE A 354 -9.99 -23.05 -1.80
N ARG A 355 -9.49 -21.93 -1.27
CA ARG A 355 -10.23 -20.65 -1.27
C ARG A 355 -10.52 -20.17 -2.68
N ASP A 356 -9.48 -20.10 -3.51
CA ASP A 356 -9.58 -19.54 -4.87
C ASP A 356 -10.55 -20.38 -5.72
N ARG A 357 -10.58 -21.71 -5.53
CA ARG A 357 -11.55 -22.62 -6.16
C ARG A 357 -12.99 -22.27 -5.79
N ALA A 358 -13.29 -22.10 -4.50
CA ALA A 358 -14.62 -21.68 -4.05
C ALA A 358 -15.03 -20.32 -4.62
N ILE A 359 -14.10 -19.34 -4.65
CA ILE A 359 -14.32 -18.03 -5.27
C ILE A 359 -14.66 -18.18 -6.77
N LEU A 360 -13.90 -18.99 -7.51
CA LEU A 360 -14.12 -19.20 -8.94
C LEU A 360 -15.47 -19.84 -9.22
N LEU A 361 -15.86 -20.87 -8.46
CA LEU A 361 -17.14 -21.54 -8.62
C LEU A 361 -18.32 -20.60 -8.37
N LEU A 362 -18.28 -19.77 -7.32
CA LEU A 362 -19.31 -18.76 -7.08
C LEU A 362 -19.42 -17.73 -8.22
N LEU A 363 -18.29 -17.34 -8.82
CA LEU A 363 -18.29 -16.42 -9.95
C LEU A 363 -18.78 -17.09 -11.24
N ALA A 364 -18.40 -18.35 -11.47
CA ALA A 364 -18.64 -19.09 -12.71
C ALA A 364 -20.04 -19.72 -12.78
N ARG A 365 -20.52 -20.29 -11.67
CA ARG A 365 -21.83 -20.98 -11.61
C ARG A 365 -22.97 -20.01 -11.34
N LEU A 366 -22.77 -19.07 -10.41
CA LEU A 366 -23.82 -18.13 -9.97
C LEU A 366 -23.71 -16.74 -10.58
N GLY A 367 -22.66 -16.48 -11.37
CA GLY A 367 -22.45 -15.18 -12.01
C GLY A 367 -22.31 -14.03 -11.01
N LEU A 368 -21.87 -14.28 -9.77
CA LEU A 368 -21.79 -13.25 -8.73
C LEU A 368 -20.84 -12.12 -9.13
N ARG A 369 -21.08 -10.90 -8.62
CA ARG A 369 -20.09 -9.82 -8.77
C ARG A 369 -18.94 -10.07 -7.80
N ALA A 370 -17.73 -9.62 -8.15
CA ALA A 370 -16.58 -9.66 -7.24
C ALA A 370 -16.84 -8.96 -5.88
N SER A 371 -17.70 -7.94 -5.85
CA SER A 371 -18.15 -7.30 -4.62
C SER A 371 -19.00 -8.21 -3.76
N ASP A 372 -19.84 -9.03 -4.38
CA ASP A 372 -20.79 -9.89 -3.68
C ASP A 372 -20.05 -11.04 -3.01
N VAL A 373 -19.14 -11.70 -3.76
CA VAL A 373 -18.24 -12.72 -3.19
C VAL A 373 -17.40 -12.15 -2.04
N ARG A 374 -16.87 -10.93 -2.20
CA ARG A 374 -16.09 -10.28 -1.15
C ARG A 374 -16.90 -10.02 0.14
N LEU A 375 -18.18 -9.68 0.00
CA LEU A 375 -19.03 -9.24 1.11
C LEU A 375 -19.83 -10.39 1.74
N LEU A 376 -19.82 -11.56 1.12
CA LEU A 376 -20.52 -12.75 1.60
C LEU A 376 -20.11 -13.10 3.03
N GLN A 377 -21.09 -13.30 3.89
CA GLN A 377 -20.93 -13.67 5.30
C GLN A 377 -21.28 -15.14 5.53
N LEU A 378 -20.77 -15.74 6.61
CA LEU A 378 -21.07 -17.12 6.98
C LEU A 378 -22.58 -17.33 7.19
N GLY A 379 -23.26 -16.34 7.79
CA GLY A 379 -24.71 -16.36 7.98
C GLY A 379 -25.54 -16.14 6.71
N ASP A 380 -24.91 -15.85 5.57
CA ASP A 380 -25.60 -15.74 4.28
C ASP A 380 -25.79 -17.10 3.59
N ILE A 381 -25.23 -18.19 4.15
CA ILE A 381 -25.30 -19.53 3.56
C ILE A 381 -26.37 -20.34 4.29
N ASP A 382 -27.43 -20.70 3.59
CA ASP A 382 -28.46 -21.62 4.09
C ASP A 382 -28.16 -23.03 3.55
N TRP A 383 -27.47 -23.81 4.40
CA TRP A 383 -27.11 -25.20 4.07
C TRP A 383 -28.32 -26.13 4.00
N CYS A 384 -29.39 -25.84 4.76
CA CYS A 384 -30.57 -26.72 4.81
C CYS A 384 -31.36 -26.64 3.52
N ASN A 385 -31.51 -25.44 2.97
CA ASN A 385 -32.24 -25.20 1.73
C ASN A 385 -31.34 -25.17 0.50
N SER A 386 -30.03 -25.34 0.66
CA SER A 386 -29.04 -25.16 -0.41
C SER A 386 -29.19 -23.80 -1.10
N GLU A 387 -29.29 -22.71 -0.31
CA GLU A 387 -29.46 -21.35 -0.80
C GLU A 387 -28.33 -20.42 -0.35
N LEU A 388 -28.04 -19.41 -1.17
CA LEU A 388 -27.10 -18.34 -0.87
C LEU A 388 -27.82 -16.99 -0.86
N HIS A 389 -27.73 -16.28 0.25
CA HIS A 389 -28.33 -14.95 0.41
C HIS A 389 -27.33 -13.88 -0.02
N VAL A 390 -27.61 -13.15 -1.09
CA VAL A 390 -26.66 -12.16 -1.62
C VAL A 390 -27.19 -10.75 -1.53
N CYS A 391 -26.59 -9.94 -0.66
CA CYS A 391 -26.87 -8.52 -0.52
C CYS A 391 -25.99 -7.67 -1.46
N GLY A 392 -26.58 -7.17 -2.55
CA GLY A 392 -25.86 -6.38 -3.55
C GLY A 392 -25.68 -4.89 -3.18
N LYS A 393 -24.94 -4.15 -4.02
CA LYS A 393 -24.71 -2.69 -3.92
C LYS A 393 -25.99 -1.84 -3.82
N SER A 394 -27.14 -2.36 -4.28
CA SER A 394 -28.44 -1.68 -4.26
C SER A 394 -29.29 -1.96 -3.01
N ARG A 395 -28.72 -2.59 -1.96
CA ARG A 395 -29.44 -3.04 -0.75
C ARG A 395 -30.61 -4.01 -1.01
N ARG A 396 -30.73 -4.57 -2.21
CA ARG A 396 -31.67 -5.67 -2.51
C ARG A 396 -30.98 -7.00 -2.24
N SER A 397 -31.53 -7.76 -1.30
CA SER A 397 -31.16 -9.16 -1.02
C SER A 397 -31.90 -10.09 -1.98
N VAL A 398 -31.20 -11.11 -2.47
CA VAL A 398 -31.79 -12.17 -3.31
C VAL A 398 -31.26 -13.50 -2.82
N ARG A 399 -32.12 -14.53 -2.83
CA ARG A 399 -31.72 -15.92 -2.61
C ARG A 399 -31.41 -16.57 -3.94
N LEU A 400 -30.28 -17.26 -4.01
CA LEU A 400 -29.85 -18.00 -5.19
C LEU A 400 -29.65 -19.47 -4.79
N PRO A 401 -30.01 -20.43 -5.64
CA PRO A 401 -29.66 -21.83 -5.39
C PRO A 401 -28.15 -21.96 -5.29
N LEU A 402 -27.65 -22.78 -4.38
CA LEU A 402 -26.22 -23.10 -4.21
C LEU A 402 -25.94 -24.44 -4.91
N PRO A 403 -25.28 -24.43 -6.09
CA PRO A 403 -24.92 -25.66 -6.78
C PRO A 403 -24.01 -26.53 -5.92
N GLN A 404 -24.16 -27.86 -6.03
CA GLN A 404 -23.43 -28.81 -5.20
C GLN A 404 -21.91 -28.59 -5.24
N ASP A 405 -21.34 -28.40 -6.43
CA ASP A 405 -19.90 -28.20 -6.60
C ASP A 405 -19.39 -26.92 -5.90
N ALA A 406 -20.16 -25.84 -5.96
CA ALA A 406 -19.88 -24.60 -5.26
C ALA A 406 -20.07 -24.73 -3.73
N GLY A 407 -21.09 -25.46 -3.30
CA GLY A 407 -21.34 -25.78 -1.89
C GLY A 407 -20.21 -26.61 -1.27
N ASP A 408 -19.79 -27.67 -1.94
CA ASP A 408 -18.67 -28.53 -1.53
C ASP A 408 -17.36 -27.73 -1.43
N ALA A 409 -17.11 -26.84 -2.39
CA ALA A 409 -15.93 -25.99 -2.36
C ALA A 409 -15.96 -24.97 -1.22
N LEU A 410 -17.13 -24.39 -0.94
CA LEU A 410 -17.34 -23.49 0.19
C LEU A 410 -17.12 -24.23 1.51
N LEU A 411 -17.70 -25.42 1.67
CA LEU A 411 -17.57 -26.23 2.86
C LEU A 411 -16.11 -26.62 3.09
N ALA A 412 -15.43 -27.13 2.05
CA ALA A 412 -14.01 -27.47 2.10
C ALA A 412 -13.14 -26.26 2.51
N TYR A 413 -13.44 -25.07 1.99
CA TYR A 413 -12.74 -23.86 2.42
C TYR A 413 -13.01 -23.53 3.89
N ILE A 414 -14.28 -23.47 4.30
CA ILE A 414 -14.69 -23.07 5.65
C ILE A 414 -14.14 -24.03 6.71
N GLU A 415 -14.17 -25.33 6.46
CA GLU A 415 -13.74 -26.34 7.43
C GLU A 415 -12.22 -26.56 7.46
N ARG A 416 -11.58 -26.59 6.29
CA ARG A 416 -10.20 -27.11 6.16
C ARG A 416 -9.15 -26.01 5.96
N ALA A 417 -9.53 -24.85 5.44
CA ALA A 417 -8.56 -23.84 4.97
C ALA A 417 -8.78 -22.44 5.54
N ARG A 418 -9.99 -22.09 5.94
CA ARG A 418 -10.32 -20.78 6.50
C ARG A 418 -9.76 -20.67 7.91
N ALA A 419 -9.00 -19.61 8.17
CA ALA A 419 -8.47 -19.34 9.50
C ALA A 419 -9.61 -19.17 10.51
N ARG A 420 -9.48 -19.80 11.68
CA ARG A 420 -10.43 -19.70 12.80
C ARG A 420 -10.24 -18.38 13.53
N VAL A 421 -10.85 -17.33 13.00
CA VAL A 421 -10.86 -15.97 13.58
C VAL A 421 -12.31 -15.48 13.70
N GLY A 422 -12.56 -14.54 14.61
CA GLY A 422 -13.89 -13.95 14.87
C GLY A 422 -14.46 -13.07 13.74
N GLU A 423 -14.02 -13.26 12.50
CA GLU A 423 -14.55 -12.57 11.32
C GLU A 423 -15.77 -13.33 10.78
N GLN A 424 -16.82 -12.60 10.39
CA GLN A 424 -18.03 -13.20 9.82
C GLN A 424 -17.97 -13.34 8.29
N ALA A 425 -17.07 -12.63 7.61
CA ALA A 425 -16.91 -12.75 6.17
C ALA A 425 -16.45 -14.16 5.80
N VAL A 426 -17.04 -14.77 4.78
CA VAL A 426 -16.65 -16.11 4.30
C VAL A 426 -15.18 -16.07 3.89
N PHE A 427 -14.81 -15.18 2.96
CA PHE A 427 -13.49 -15.16 2.34
C PHE A 427 -12.51 -14.21 3.05
N LEU A 428 -11.40 -14.79 3.50
CA LEU A 428 -10.30 -14.09 4.16
C LEU A 428 -9.03 -14.12 3.31
N ARG A 429 -8.10 -13.21 3.63
CA ARG A 429 -6.73 -13.24 3.11
C ARG A 429 -6.04 -14.53 3.54
N SER A 430 -5.14 -15.05 2.70
CA SER A 430 -4.39 -16.29 2.99
C SER A 430 -3.24 -16.09 3.98
N CYS A 431 -2.87 -14.83 4.24
CA CYS A 431 -1.78 -14.48 5.13
C CYS A 431 -2.35 -13.64 6.28
N ALA A 432 -1.71 -13.76 7.45
CA ALA A 432 -1.98 -12.90 8.57
C ALA A 432 -1.76 -11.40 8.24
N PRO A 433 -2.48 -10.47 8.90
CA PRO A 433 -3.65 -10.76 9.72
C PRO A 433 -4.80 -11.29 8.85
N TYR A 434 -5.39 -12.40 9.28
CA TYR A 434 -6.51 -13.03 8.59
C TYR A 434 -7.72 -12.10 8.72
N ARG A 435 -7.98 -11.37 7.64
CA ARG A 435 -9.01 -10.33 7.54
C ARG A 435 -9.74 -10.45 6.21
N PRO A 436 -10.95 -9.90 6.10
CA PRO A 436 -11.64 -9.80 4.82
C PRO A 436 -10.79 -9.04 3.78
N PHE A 437 -11.10 -9.29 2.50
CA PHE A 437 -10.45 -8.54 1.44
C PHE A 437 -10.80 -7.05 1.53
N PRO A 438 -9.83 -6.14 1.37
CA PRO A 438 -10.08 -4.71 1.50
C PRO A 438 -10.85 -4.15 0.30
N HIS A 439 -10.70 -4.77 -0.87
CA HIS A 439 -11.28 -4.31 -2.13
C HIS A 439 -11.69 -5.51 -2.99
N SER A 440 -12.74 -5.36 -3.80
CA SER A 440 -13.20 -6.40 -4.74
C SER A 440 -12.21 -6.65 -5.89
N THR A 441 -11.27 -5.73 -6.12
CA THR A 441 -10.18 -5.91 -7.09
C THR A 441 -9.30 -7.10 -6.74
N THR A 442 -9.18 -7.46 -5.45
CA THR A 442 -8.44 -8.65 -5.03
C THR A 442 -9.04 -9.93 -5.60
N ILE A 443 -10.37 -10.02 -5.68
CA ILE A 443 -11.06 -11.15 -6.32
C ILE A 443 -10.72 -11.20 -7.83
N SER A 444 -10.73 -10.05 -8.52
CA SER A 444 -10.31 -10.00 -9.92
C SER A 444 -8.84 -10.40 -10.12
N CYS A 445 -7.95 -10.08 -9.18
CA CYS A 445 -6.56 -10.53 -9.21
C CYS A 445 -6.44 -12.05 -9.01
N ILE A 446 -7.25 -12.64 -8.11
CA ILE A 446 -7.31 -14.10 -7.92
C ILE A 446 -7.72 -14.77 -9.24
N VAL A 447 -8.79 -14.28 -9.88
CA VAL A 447 -9.26 -14.77 -11.18
C VAL A 447 -8.16 -14.65 -12.25
N HIS A 448 -7.46 -13.52 -12.30
CA HIS A 448 -6.37 -13.33 -13.27
C HIS A 448 -5.21 -14.31 -13.04
N LYS A 449 -4.86 -14.60 -11.79
CA LYS A 449 -3.85 -15.61 -11.47
C LYS A 449 -4.32 -17.02 -11.84
N ALA A 450 -5.60 -17.33 -11.67
CA ALA A 450 -6.16 -18.61 -12.12
C ALA A 450 -6.08 -18.76 -13.64
N PHE A 451 -6.39 -17.71 -14.41
CA PHE A 451 -6.17 -17.69 -15.86
C PHE A 451 -4.71 -17.99 -16.23
N GLN A 452 -3.76 -17.35 -15.56
CA GLN A 452 -2.33 -17.58 -15.78
C GLN A 452 -1.93 -19.03 -15.46
N ARG A 453 -2.40 -19.59 -14.34
CA ARG A 453 -2.13 -20.99 -13.97
C ARG A 453 -2.71 -21.98 -14.98
N ALA A 454 -3.90 -21.68 -15.51
CA ALA A 454 -4.59 -22.53 -16.47
C ALA A 454 -4.04 -22.43 -17.90
N GLY A 455 -3.14 -21.47 -18.19
CA GLY A 455 -2.70 -21.18 -19.56
C GLY A 455 -3.80 -20.62 -20.46
N VAL A 456 -4.88 -20.08 -19.88
CA VAL A 456 -6.05 -19.59 -20.60
C VAL A 456 -5.98 -18.07 -20.74
N SER A 457 -6.09 -17.58 -21.99
CA SER A 457 -6.09 -16.15 -22.27
C SER A 457 -7.40 -15.51 -21.83
N SER A 458 -7.35 -14.60 -20.84
CA SER A 458 -8.53 -13.82 -20.42
C SER A 458 -8.98 -12.87 -21.55
N PRO A 459 -10.21 -13.03 -22.08
CA PRO A 459 -10.73 -12.14 -23.13
C PRO A 459 -10.78 -10.67 -22.69
N GLY A 460 -9.84 -9.87 -23.21
CA GLY A 460 -9.75 -8.44 -22.91
C GLY A 460 -9.15 -8.07 -21.56
N GLY A 461 -8.40 -8.97 -20.92
CA GLY A 461 -7.77 -8.71 -19.63
C GLY A 461 -8.79 -8.51 -18.50
N GLN A 462 -9.99 -9.07 -18.66
CA GLN A 462 -11.07 -8.93 -17.71
C GLN A 462 -10.95 -10.01 -16.62
N GLY A 463 -10.94 -9.57 -15.36
CA GLY A 463 -10.98 -10.47 -14.19
C GLY A 463 -12.39 -11.06 -13.98
N ALA A 464 -12.93 -10.98 -12.78
CA ALA A 464 -14.21 -11.60 -12.40
C ALA A 464 -15.41 -11.28 -13.33
N HIS A 465 -15.41 -10.14 -14.04
CA HIS A 465 -16.47 -9.78 -14.98
C HIS A 465 -16.61 -10.76 -16.15
N VAL A 466 -15.51 -11.36 -16.63
CA VAL A 466 -15.58 -12.32 -17.75
C VAL A 466 -16.29 -13.60 -17.34
N LEU A 467 -16.06 -14.08 -16.11
CA LEU A 467 -16.73 -15.28 -15.59
C LEU A 467 -18.24 -15.04 -15.48
N ARG A 468 -18.64 -13.86 -15.01
CA ARG A 468 -20.05 -13.45 -14.97
C ARG A 468 -20.67 -13.36 -16.37
N HIS A 469 -19.96 -12.82 -17.36
CA HIS A 469 -20.44 -12.82 -18.74
C HIS A 469 -20.56 -14.25 -19.29
N SER A 470 -19.65 -15.15 -18.91
CA SER A 470 -19.68 -16.56 -19.31
C SER A 470 -20.89 -17.27 -18.74
N ALA A 471 -21.18 -17.10 -17.45
CA ALA A 471 -22.39 -17.61 -16.80
C ALA A 471 -23.67 -17.12 -17.52
N ALA A 472 -23.73 -15.82 -17.85
CA ALA A 472 -24.85 -15.25 -18.58
C ALA A 472 -25.04 -15.86 -19.96
N THR A 473 -23.96 -15.98 -20.74
CA THR A 473 -23.97 -16.55 -22.08
C THR A 473 -24.37 -18.03 -22.04
N MET A 474 -23.88 -18.80 -21.05
CA MET A 474 -24.24 -20.21 -20.89
C MET A 474 -25.73 -20.39 -20.60
N LEU A 475 -26.30 -19.56 -19.72
CA LEU A 475 -27.74 -19.60 -19.42
C LEU A 475 -28.60 -19.31 -20.65
N LEU A 476 -28.23 -18.31 -21.46
CA LEU A 476 -28.94 -18.04 -22.71
C LEU A 476 -28.83 -19.22 -23.68
N ARG A 477 -27.64 -19.79 -23.81
CA ARG A 477 -27.41 -20.97 -24.67
C ARG A 477 -28.16 -22.22 -24.22
N SER A 478 -28.47 -22.34 -22.93
CA SER A 478 -29.35 -23.39 -22.40
C SER A 478 -30.85 -23.05 -22.54
N GLY A 479 -31.21 -21.98 -23.25
CA GLY A 479 -32.59 -21.60 -23.54
C GLY A 479 -33.24 -20.66 -22.51
N ALA A 480 -32.49 -20.11 -21.56
CA ALA A 480 -33.06 -19.15 -20.62
C ALA A 480 -33.41 -17.83 -21.34
N SER A 481 -34.54 -17.23 -20.97
CA SER A 481 -34.91 -15.91 -21.49
C SER A 481 -33.98 -14.80 -20.97
N LEU A 482 -33.88 -13.69 -21.71
CA LEU A 482 -33.15 -12.50 -21.25
C LEU A 482 -33.67 -11.98 -19.91
N ASP A 483 -34.98 -12.08 -19.65
CA ASP A 483 -35.56 -11.67 -18.36
C ASP A 483 -35.07 -12.57 -17.22
N THR A 484 -35.02 -13.88 -17.45
CA THR A 484 -34.48 -14.86 -16.49
C THR A 484 -33.01 -14.57 -16.19
N VAL A 485 -32.20 -14.33 -17.22
CA VAL A 485 -30.78 -13.97 -17.06
C VAL A 485 -30.62 -12.63 -16.33
N GLY A 486 -31.46 -11.64 -16.64
CA GLY A 486 -31.48 -10.35 -15.98
C GLY A 486 -31.81 -10.47 -14.49
N ALA A 487 -32.80 -11.28 -14.14
CA ALA A 487 -33.21 -11.55 -12.77
C ALA A 487 -32.11 -12.28 -11.98
N LEU A 488 -31.59 -13.40 -12.50
CA LEU A 488 -30.56 -14.20 -11.84
C LEU A 488 -29.27 -13.40 -11.62
N LEU A 489 -28.83 -12.66 -12.64
CA LEU A 489 -27.65 -11.82 -12.53
C LEU A 489 -27.91 -10.54 -11.75
N ARG A 490 -29.16 -10.22 -11.42
CA ARG A 490 -29.56 -9.02 -10.67
C ARG A 490 -29.15 -7.75 -11.40
N HIS A 491 -29.58 -7.65 -12.65
CA HIS A 491 -29.48 -6.43 -13.45
C HIS A 491 -30.62 -5.47 -13.10
N GLU A 492 -30.27 -4.22 -12.84
CA GLU A 492 -31.25 -3.17 -12.51
C GLU A 492 -32.01 -2.67 -13.75
N SER A 493 -31.45 -2.89 -14.94
CA SER A 493 -32.01 -2.42 -16.20
C SER A 493 -31.90 -3.49 -17.27
N VAL A 494 -32.99 -3.72 -18.00
CA VAL A 494 -33.08 -4.62 -19.17
C VAL A 494 -31.98 -4.30 -20.19
N THR A 495 -31.64 -3.02 -20.37
CA THR A 495 -30.56 -2.60 -21.28
C THR A 495 -29.18 -3.14 -20.89
N THR A 496 -28.97 -3.52 -19.62
CA THR A 496 -27.74 -4.17 -19.17
C THR A 496 -27.69 -5.63 -19.62
N THR A 497 -28.86 -6.28 -19.68
CA THR A 497 -29.00 -7.66 -20.14
C THR A 497 -29.02 -7.74 -21.67
N ALA A 498 -29.53 -6.71 -22.35
CA ALA A 498 -29.57 -6.61 -23.82
C ALA A 498 -28.21 -6.76 -24.51
N ILE A 499 -27.09 -6.57 -23.79
CA ILE A 499 -25.76 -6.84 -24.34
C ILE A 499 -25.60 -8.30 -24.75
N TYR A 500 -26.28 -9.23 -24.06
CA TYR A 500 -26.17 -10.66 -24.32
C TYR A 500 -27.06 -11.15 -25.47
N ALA A 501 -28.07 -10.40 -25.87
CA ALA A 501 -28.87 -10.71 -27.07
C ALA A 501 -27.98 -10.86 -28.31
N LYS A 502 -26.84 -10.16 -28.34
CA LYS A 502 -25.89 -10.15 -29.46
C LYS A 502 -25.08 -11.44 -29.62
N VAL A 503 -25.04 -12.29 -28.60
CA VAL A 503 -24.24 -13.54 -28.62
C VAL A 503 -25.11 -14.79 -28.75
N ASP A 504 -26.43 -14.62 -28.79
CA ASP A 504 -27.40 -15.69 -29.00
C ASP A 504 -27.84 -15.74 -30.46
N LEU A 505 -26.98 -16.35 -31.30
CA LEU A 505 -27.26 -16.51 -32.72
C LEU A 505 -28.47 -17.39 -33.00
N ALA A 506 -28.85 -18.28 -32.07
CA ALA A 506 -30.01 -19.14 -32.24
C ALA A 506 -31.30 -18.32 -32.17
N MET A 507 -31.49 -17.55 -31.08
CA MET A 507 -32.64 -16.65 -30.98
C MET A 507 -32.62 -15.55 -32.05
N LEU A 508 -31.44 -15.03 -32.43
CA LEU A 508 -31.36 -14.02 -33.50
C LEU A 508 -31.79 -14.58 -34.87
N ARG A 509 -31.60 -15.87 -35.14
CA ARG A 509 -32.04 -16.50 -36.40
C ARG A 509 -33.57 -16.59 -36.51
N GLU A 510 -34.27 -16.78 -35.39
CA GLU A 510 -35.74 -16.86 -35.37
C GLU A 510 -36.41 -15.54 -35.78
N VAL A 511 -35.77 -14.41 -35.46
CA VAL A 511 -36.27 -13.07 -35.81
C VAL A 511 -35.60 -12.47 -37.05
N ALA A 512 -34.59 -13.15 -37.60
CA ALA A 512 -33.91 -12.70 -38.81
C ALA A 512 -34.84 -12.85 -40.01
N GLN A 513 -35.11 -11.74 -40.69
CA GLN A 513 -35.83 -11.77 -41.96
C GLN A 513 -34.94 -12.36 -43.06
N PRO A 514 -35.52 -13.06 -44.05
CA PRO A 514 -34.78 -13.52 -45.22
C PRO A 514 -34.02 -12.36 -45.87
N TRP A 515 -32.75 -12.59 -46.19
CA TRP A 515 -31.94 -11.61 -46.91
C TRP A 515 -32.46 -11.50 -48.34
N ALA A 516 -32.93 -10.31 -48.74
CA ALA A 516 -33.52 -10.08 -50.06
C ALA A 516 -32.51 -10.07 -51.24
N GLY A 517 -31.23 -10.31 -50.98
CA GLY A 517 -30.14 -10.05 -51.93
C GLY A 517 -29.72 -11.19 -52.85
N ASP A 518 -30.43 -12.32 -52.88
CA ASP A 518 -30.20 -13.41 -53.85
C ASP A 518 -31.41 -13.61 -54.80
N VAL A 519 -32.16 -12.54 -55.08
CA VAL A 519 -33.08 -12.51 -56.23
C VAL A 519 -32.22 -12.21 -57.47
N ARG A 520 -31.76 -13.26 -58.17
CA ARG A 520 -31.15 -13.14 -59.50
C ARG A 520 -32.20 -12.91 -60.57
#